data_AF-A0A1P8C747-F1
#
_entry.id   AF-A0A1P8C747-F1
#
_cell.length_a   1.000
_cell.length_b   1.000
_cell.length_c   1.000
_cell.angle_alpha   90.00
_cell.angle_beta   90.00
_cell.angle_gamma   90.00
#
_symmetry.space_group_name_H-M   'P 1'
#
loop_
_entity.id
_entity.type
_entity.pdbx_description
1 polymer ?
#
loop_
_entity_poly.entity_id
_entity_poly.type
_entity_poly.pdbx_seq_one_letter_code
_entity_poly.pdbx_strand_id
1 'polypeptide(L)'
;IVEQLRNTVALDADFTQQKIFWADLGQKAIFSTLLDKREETSSHARVIEDVQMPVGIAVDWIYKNIYWSDLGSKSITVANFNGTKRKVLFDNGLKEPASIAVDPLSGYLYWSDWGEPAKIEKSGMNGVDRQVLVETDIQWPNGITLDLIKSRLYWVDSKLHMLCSVDFNG
;
A
#
# COMPACT_ATOMS: atom_id res chain seq x y z
N ILE A 1 6.55 -22.27 2.81
CA ILE A 1 6.39 -21.89 1.38
C ILE A 1 4.89 -21.76 1.11
N VAL A 2 4.43 -20.67 0.53
CA VAL A 2 3.03 -20.55 0.06
C VAL A 2 3.02 -20.90 -1.42
N GLU A 3 2.28 -21.94 -1.78
CA GLU A 3 2.15 -22.42 -3.16
C GLU A 3 0.79 -22.01 -3.75
N GLN A 4 0.62 -22.12 -5.07
CA GLN A 4 -0.63 -21.78 -5.81
C GLN A 4 -1.00 -20.29 -5.88
N LEU A 5 -0.01 -19.39 -5.77
CA LEU A 5 -0.19 -17.97 -6.11
C LEU A 5 -0.51 -17.85 -7.61
N ARG A 6 -1.51 -17.03 -7.98
CA ARG A 6 -1.89 -16.84 -9.39
C ARG A 6 -1.18 -15.65 -10.00
N ASN A 7 -1.34 -14.49 -9.39
CA ASN A 7 -0.69 -13.25 -9.82
C ASN A 7 -0.49 -12.31 -8.62
N THR A 8 0.50 -12.63 -7.79
CA THR A 8 0.82 -11.83 -6.59
C THR A 8 1.72 -10.66 -6.98
N VAL A 9 1.32 -9.44 -6.58
CA VAL A 9 1.98 -8.20 -7.04
C VAL A 9 2.46 -7.29 -5.91
N ALA A 10 1.86 -7.39 -4.72
CA ALA A 10 2.22 -6.57 -3.57
C ALA A 10 2.17 -7.42 -2.30
N LEU A 11 3.07 -7.12 -1.36
CA LEU A 11 3.12 -7.76 -0.04
C LEU A 11 3.60 -6.76 1.01
N ASP A 12 3.21 -6.98 2.26
CA ASP A 12 3.73 -6.28 3.43
C ASP A 12 3.50 -7.15 4.69
N ALA A 13 4.16 -6.84 5.80
CA ALA A 13 4.20 -7.71 6.98
C ALA A 13 3.99 -6.98 8.31
N ASP A 14 3.33 -7.67 9.23
CA ASP A 14 3.34 -7.34 10.65
C ASP A 14 4.25 -8.33 11.39
N PHE A 15 5.48 -7.89 11.69
CA PHE A 15 6.45 -8.69 12.42
C PHE A 15 6.06 -8.94 13.88
N THR A 16 5.22 -8.08 14.47
CA THR A 16 4.76 -8.26 15.86
C THR A 16 3.80 -9.44 15.96
N GLN A 17 2.91 -9.59 14.96
CA GLN A 17 1.99 -10.74 14.87
C GLN A 17 2.53 -11.91 14.06
N GLN A 18 3.77 -11.81 13.55
CA GLN A 18 4.35 -12.78 12.63
C GLN A 18 3.43 -13.06 11.44
N LYS A 19 2.85 -12.03 10.83
CA LYS A 19 1.93 -12.16 9.69
C LYS A 19 2.49 -11.49 8.45
N ILE A 20 2.30 -12.13 7.31
CA ILE A 20 2.50 -11.54 5.99
C ILE A 20 1.15 -11.40 5.32
N PHE A 21 0.98 -10.31 4.58
CA PHE A 21 -0.18 -10.03 3.74
C PHE A 21 0.29 -9.89 2.30
N TRP A 22 -0.54 -10.32 1.35
CA TRP A 22 -0.25 -10.12 -0.07
C TRP A 22 -1.52 -9.97 -0.90
N ALA A 23 -1.40 -9.19 -1.97
CA ALA A 23 -2.46 -8.97 -2.94
C ALA A 23 -2.27 -9.89 -4.16
N ASP A 24 -3.32 -10.64 -4.52
CA ASP A 24 -3.34 -11.50 -5.71
C ASP A 24 -4.39 -10.98 -6.70
N LEU A 25 -3.92 -10.49 -7.86
CA LEU A 25 -4.77 -9.95 -8.91
C LEU A 25 -5.61 -11.03 -9.61
N GLY A 26 -5.08 -12.25 -9.72
CA GLY A 26 -5.76 -13.37 -10.37
C GLY A 26 -6.89 -13.94 -9.52
N GLN A 27 -6.85 -13.70 -8.21
CA GLN A 27 -7.90 -14.09 -7.27
C GLN A 27 -8.74 -12.92 -6.77
N LYS A 28 -8.38 -11.67 -7.12
CA LYS A 28 -9.08 -10.46 -6.70
C LYS A 28 -9.30 -10.41 -5.18
N ALA A 29 -8.23 -10.70 -4.44
CA ALA A 29 -8.26 -10.72 -2.99
C ALA A 29 -6.90 -10.37 -2.37
N ILE A 30 -6.94 -9.92 -1.11
CA ILE A 30 -5.77 -9.82 -0.25
C ILE A 30 -5.83 -10.99 0.75
N PHE A 31 -4.71 -11.66 0.88
CA PHE A 31 -4.53 -12.84 1.71
C PHE A 31 -3.60 -12.57 2.88
N SER A 32 -3.63 -13.44 3.88
CA SER A 32 -2.71 -13.40 5.02
C SER A 32 -2.29 -14.80 5.45
N THR A 33 -1.07 -14.91 5.97
CA THR A 33 -0.61 -16.13 6.63
C THR A 33 0.45 -15.82 7.69
N LEU A 34 0.74 -16.80 8.57
CA LEU A 34 1.80 -16.67 9.56
C LEU A 34 3.18 -16.86 8.89
N LEU A 35 4.16 -16.05 9.28
CA LEU A 35 5.55 -16.11 8.80
C LEU A 35 6.20 -17.44 9.19
N ASP A 36 6.09 -17.82 10.48
CA ASP A 36 6.68 -19.03 11.03
C ASP A 36 5.70 -20.21 10.96
N LYS A 37 5.49 -20.75 9.76
CA LYS A 37 4.80 -22.04 9.61
C LYS A 37 5.77 -23.21 9.81
N ARG A 38 5.74 -23.81 11.01
CA ARG A 38 6.32 -25.13 11.27
C ARG A 38 5.41 -26.29 10.90
N GLU A 39 4.13 -26.05 10.62
CA GLU A 39 3.17 -27.10 10.27
C GLU A 39 2.79 -27.09 8.79
N GLU A 40 2.79 -28.28 8.20
CA GLU A 40 2.66 -28.60 6.76
C GLU A 40 1.29 -28.29 6.15
N THR A 41 0.39 -27.59 6.85
CA THR A 41 -0.92 -27.20 6.29
C THR A 41 -0.91 -25.73 5.84
N SER A 42 -0.94 -25.55 4.53
CA SER A 42 -0.98 -24.26 3.83
C SER A 42 -2.32 -23.52 4.00
N SER A 43 -2.82 -23.33 5.22
CA SER A 43 -3.98 -22.47 5.49
C SER A 43 -3.57 -20.99 5.36
N HIS A 44 -3.89 -20.39 4.23
CA HIS A 44 -3.82 -18.95 4.05
C HIS A 44 -5.25 -18.41 4.16
N ALA A 45 -5.42 -17.33 4.91
CA ALA A 45 -6.71 -16.70 5.06
C ALA A 45 -6.92 -15.72 3.92
N ARG A 46 -8.05 -15.82 3.23
CA ARG A 46 -8.54 -14.74 2.37
C ARG A 46 -9.16 -13.69 3.30
N VAL A 47 -8.47 -12.55 3.47
CA VAL A 47 -8.85 -11.54 4.49
C VAL A 47 -9.66 -10.40 3.92
N ILE A 48 -9.41 -10.00 2.67
CA ILE A 48 -10.15 -8.95 1.98
C ILE A 48 -10.56 -9.48 0.61
N GLU A 49 -11.86 -9.43 0.33
CA GLU A 49 -12.47 -9.87 -0.93
C GLU A 49 -12.91 -8.67 -1.78
N ASP A 50 -13.36 -8.94 -3.00
CA ASP A 50 -13.93 -7.94 -3.92
C ASP A 50 -13.02 -6.72 -4.20
N VAL A 51 -11.70 -6.92 -4.21
CA VAL A 51 -10.74 -5.93 -4.75
C VAL A 51 -10.67 -6.06 -6.28
N GLN A 52 -10.39 -4.98 -7.00
CA GLN A 52 -10.37 -5.02 -8.46
C GLN A 52 -8.97 -5.27 -8.99
N MET A 53 -8.05 -4.33 -8.74
CA MET A 53 -6.63 -4.47 -9.08
C MET A 53 -5.74 -3.86 -7.98
N PRO A 54 -5.62 -4.52 -6.82
CA PRO A 54 -4.79 -4.05 -5.72
C PRO A 54 -3.30 -4.14 -6.07
N VAL A 55 -2.66 -3.01 -6.38
CA VAL A 55 -1.25 -2.99 -6.83
C VAL A 55 -0.25 -2.57 -5.77
N GLY A 56 -0.72 -1.97 -4.68
CA GLY A 56 0.09 -1.63 -3.52
C GLY A 56 -0.68 -1.95 -2.25
N ILE A 57 0.03 -2.46 -1.24
CA ILE A 57 -0.52 -2.65 0.11
C ILE A 57 0.45 -2.10 1.15
N ALA A 58 -0.07 -1.62 2.27
CA ALA A 58 0.69 -1.17 3.42
C ALA A 58 -0.02 -1.60 4.72
N VAL A 59 0.74 -2.12 5.67
CA VAL A 59 0.27 -2.65 6.94
C VAL A 59 0.54 -1.66 8.05
N ASP A 60 -0.52 -1.20 8.70
CA ASP A 60 -0.43 -0.51 9.98
C ASP A 60 -0.32 -1.54 11.11
N TRP A 61 0.92 -1.77 11.55
CA TRP A 61 1.23 -2.71 12.62
C TRP A 61 0.83 -2.20 14.01
N ILE A 62 0.46 -0.94 14.19
CA ILE A 62 0.03 -0.40 15.50
C ILE A 62 -1.47 -0.63 15.67
N TYR A 63 -2.28 -0.14 14.73
CA TYR A 63 -3.74 -0.20 14.82
C TYR A 63 -4.37 -1.39 14.09
N LYS A 64 -3.54 -2.24 13.48
CA LYS A 64 -3.93 -3.52 12.84
C LYS A 64 -4.90 -3.31 11.67
N ASN A 65 -4.52 -2.39 10.79
CA ASN A 65 -5.21 -2.07 9.55
C ASN A 65 -4.33 -2.36 8.33
N ILE A 66 -4.97 -2.68 7.21
CA ILE A 66 -4.36 -2.84 5.89
C ILE A 66 -4.89 -1.71 5.02
N TYR A 67 -3.99 -0.97 4.42
CA TYR A 67 -4.25 0.05 3.42
C TYR A 67 -3.86 -0.51 2.06
N TRP A 68 -4.63 -0.20 1.02
CA TRP A 68 -4.24 -0.58 -0.34
C TRP A 68 -4.68 0.46 -1.36
N SER A 69 -3.88 0.55 -2.42
CA SER A 69 -4.18 1.25 -3.66
C SER A 69 -4.74 0.25 -4.68
N ASP A 70 -5.81 0.63 -5.36
CA ASP A 70 -6.47 -0.22 -6.33
C ASP A 70 -6.59 0.50 -7.68
N LEU A 71 -5.89 -0.01 -8.69
CA LEU A 71 -5.89 0.54 -10.05
C LEU A 71 -7.21 0.35 -10.79
N GLY A 72 -7.99 -0.67 -10.44
CA GLY A 72 -9.22 -1.02 -11.15
C GLY A 72 -10.38 -0.14 -10.69
N SER A 73 -10.49 0.08 -9.38
CA SER A 73 -11.49 0.95 -8.77
C SER A 73 -11.03 2.40 -8.62
N LYS A 74 -9.75 2.69 -8.90
CA LYS A 74 -9.13 4.02 -8.75
C LYS A 74 -9.34 4.58 -7.34
N SER A 75 -9.03 3.75 -6.34
CA SER A 75 -9.31 4.05 -4.94
C SER A 75 -8.14 3.73 -4.01
N ILE A 76 -8.15 4.39 -2.86
CA ILE A 76 -7.36 4.04 -1.68
C ILE A 76 -8.33 3.65 -0.58
N THR A 77 -8.17 2.43 -0.06
CA THR A 77 -9.11 1.84 0.88
C THR A 77 -8.37 1.27 2.08
N VAL A 78 -9.03 1.25 3.23
CA VAL A 78 -8.54 0.66 4.48
C VAL A 78 -9.50 -0.41 4.99
N ALA A 79 -8.97 -1.44 5.63
CA ALA A 79 -9.74 -2.39 6.43
C ALA A 79 -8.91 -2.87 7.63
N ASN A 80 -9.55 -3.38 8.67
CA ASN A 80 -8.84 -4.12 9.72
C ASN A 80 -8.30 -5.46 9.19
N PHE A 81 -7.39 -6.10 9.92
CA PHE A 81 -6.76 -7.37 9.51
C PHE A 81 -7.71 -8.53 9.19
N ASN A 82 -8.97 -8.48 9.64
CA ASN A 82 -9.99 -9.48 9.34
C ASN A 82 -11.02 -9.04 8.27
N GLY A 83 -10.81 -7.87 7.65
CA GLY A 83 -11.61 -7.37 6.53
C GLY A 83 -12.98 -6.76 6.87
N THR A 84 -13.45 -6.86 8.12
CA THR A 84 -14.83 -6.48 8.48
C THR A 84 -15.09 -4.97 8.52
N LYS A 85 -14.08 -4.14 8.82
CA LYS A 85 -14.20 -2.67 8.92
C LYS A 85 -13.62 -1.96 7.69
N ARG A 86 -14.14 -2.30 6.51
CA ARG A 86 -13.72 -1.72 5.22
C ARG A 86 -14.25 -0.30 5.05
N LYS A 87 -13.39 0.65 4.66
CA LYS A 87 -13.74 2.03 4.33
C LYS A 87 -12.89 2.52 3.15
N VAL A 88 -13.55 3.08 2.14
CA VAL A 88 -12.87 3.83 1.07
C VAL A 88 -12.45 5.19 1.63
N LEU A 89 -11.16 5.52 1.55
CA LEU A 89 -10.62 6.80 2.01
C LEU A 89 -10.65 7.84 0.90
N PHE A 90 -10.23 7.43 -0.29
CA PHE A 90 -10.21 8.29 -1.48
C PHE A 90 -10.67 7.50 -2.71
N ASP A 91 -11.58 8.08 -3.47
CA ASP A 91 -12.13 7.55 -4.74
C ASP A 91 -12.19 8.63 -5.84
N ASN A 92 -11.58 9.79 -5.58
CA ASN A 92 -11.52 10.92 -6.50
C ASN A 92 -10.08 11.38 -6.69
N GLY A 93 -9.79 11.98 -7.84
CA GLY A 93 -8.48 12.56 -8.14
C GLY A 93 -7.32 11.55 -8.17
N LEU A 94 -7.61 10.24 -8.22
CA LEU A 94 -6.67 9.14 -8.41
C LEU A 94 -6.77 8.67 -9.87
N LYS A 95 -5.67 8.71 -10.62
CA LYS A 95 -5.63 8.33 -12.03
C LYS A 95 -4.99 6.97 -12.21
N GLU A 96 -3.79 6.77 -11.70
CA GLU A 96 -3.08 5.50 -11.73
C GLU A 96 -2.33 5.27 -10.40
N PRO A 97 -3.06 5.07 -9.28
CA PRO A 97 -2.44 4.86 -7.97
C PRO A 97 -1.59 3.59 -7.96
N ALA A 98 -0.35 3.68 -7.47
CA ALA A 98 0.62 2.59 -7.46
C ALA A 98 1.07 2.24 -6.04
N SER A 99 2.27 2.63 -5.63
CA SER A 99 2.84 2.23 -4.34
C SER A 99 2.22 3.02 -3.20
N ILE A 100 2.12 2.41 -2.02
CA ILE A 100 1.50 2.99 -0.83
C ILE A 100 2.34 2.63 0.41
N ALA A 101 2.47 3.55 1.35
CA ALA A 101 3.22 3.37 2.59
C ALA A 101 2.55 4.13 3.75
N VAL A 102 2.70 3.61 4.96
CA VAL A 102 2.11 4.20 6.18
C VAL A 102 3.18 4.63 7.16
N ASP A 103 2.91 5.73 7.88
CA ASP A 103 3.58 6.13 9.11
C ASP A 103 2.56 6.10 10.26
N PRO A 104 2.40 4.95 10.94
CA PRO A 104 1.44 4.82 12.04
C PRO A 104 1.80 5.63 13.29
N LEU A 105 3.06 6.06 13.44
CA LEU A 105 3.51 6.85 14.59
C LEU A 105 3.02 8.29 14.48
N SER A 106 3.06 8.86 13.28
CA SER A 106 2.59 10.22 13.01
C SER A 106 1.16 10.26 12.44
N GLY A 107 0.60 9.11 12.07
CA GLY A 107 -0.76 8.99 11.53
C GLY A 107 -0.88 9.42 10.07
N TYR A 108 0.17 9.28 9.25
CA TYR A 108 0.18 9.68 7.85
C TYR A 108 0.22 8.49 6.88
N LEU A 109 -0.41 8.68 5.73
CA LEU A 109 -0.46 7.79 4.59
C LEU A 109 0.18 8.47 3.39
N TYR A 110 0.99 7.73 2.64
CA TYR A 110 1.69 8.22 1.45
C TYR A 110 1.40 7.27 0.30
N TRP A 111 1.21 7.80 -0.91
CA TRP A 111 1.07 6.97 -2.11
C TRP A 111 1.59 7.69 -3.34
N SER A 112 1.95 6.90 -4.34
CA SER A 112 2.30 7.39 -5.67
C SER A 112 1.15 7.21 -6.65
N ASP A 113 1.04 8.13 -7.61
CA ASP A 113 0.12 8.08 -8.74
C ASP A 113 0.90 8.47 -10.00
N TRP A 114 0.98 7.58 -10.99
CA TRP A 114 1.73 7.80 -12.23
C TRP A 114 0.85 8.24 -13.40
N GLY A 115 -0.45 8.49 -13.16
CA GLY A 115 -1.33 9.07 -14.18
C GLY A 115 -0.96 10.53 -14.44
N GLU A 116 -1.47 11.15 -15.50
CA GLU A 116 -1.08 12.52 -15.86
C GLU A 116 -2.00 13.57 -15.21
N PRO A 117 -1.54 14.52 -14.36
CA PRO A 117 -0.16 14.72 -13.92
C PRO A 117 0.25 13.74 -12.81
N ALA A 118 1.50 13.26 -12.89
CA ALA A 118 2.04 12.30 -11.94
C ALA A 118 2.38 13.00 -10.63
N LYS A 119 2.22 12.28 -9.52
CA LYS A 119 2.37 12.86 -8.19
C LYS A 119 2.65 11.82 -7.11
N ILE A 120 3.24 12.29 -6.02
CA ILE A 120 3.20 11.61 -4.72
C ILE A 120 2.34 12.46 -3.80
N GLU A 121 1.40 11.82 -3.12
CA GLU A 121 0.47 12.48 -2.22
C GLU A 121 0.63 11.97 -0.80
N LYS A 122 0.20 12.80 0.15
CA LYS A 122 0.19 12.53 1.59
C LYS A 122 -1.19 12.86 2.15
N SER A 123 -1.65 12.08 3.11
CA SER A 123 -2.85 12.42 3.90
C SER A 123 -2.76 11.86 5.31
N GLY A 124 -3.66 12.28 6.20
CA GLY A 124 -3.92 11.54 7.42
C GLY A 124 -4.44 10.13 7.12
N MET A 125 -4.07 9.15 7.94
CA MET A 125 -4.51 7.75 7.83
C MET A 125 -6.02 7.56 8.08
N ASN A 126 -6.70 8.60 8.57
CA ASN A 126 -8.15 8.69 8.72
C ASN A 126 -8.88 9.13 7.43
N GLY A 127 -8.14 9.52 6.39
CA GLY A 127 -8.65 10.02 5.12
C GLY A 127 -8.87 11.54 5.08
N VAL A 128 -8.25 12.30 5.98
CA VAL A 128 -8.35 13.77 6.05
C VAL A 128 -7.00 14.41 5.69
N ASP A 129 -6.97 15.71 5.41
CA ASP A 129 -5.76 16.49 5.13
C ASP A 129 -4.92 15.94 3.96
N ARG A 130 -5.60 15.56 2.87
CA ARG A 130 -4.93 15.15 1.62
C ARG A 130 -4.25 16.34 0.98
N GLN A 131 -2.96 16.17 0.66
CA GLN A 131 -2.14 17.15 -0.03
C GLN A 131 -1.18 16.47 -1.02
N VAL A 132 -0.75 17.24 -2.02
CA VAL A 132 0.30 16.83 -2.95
C VAL A 132 1.65 17.10 -2.29
N LEU A 133 2.52 16.09 -2.26
CA LEU A 133 3.87 16.17 -1.68
C LEU A 133 4.94 16.39 -2.76
N VAL A 134 4.80 15.72 -3.91
CA VAL A 134 5.71 15.87 -5.06
C VAL A 134 4.88 15.96 -6.34
N GLU A 135 5.12 16.99 -7.15
CA GLU A 135 4.47 17.19 -8.46
C GLU A 135 5.43 17.66 -9.57
N THR A 136 6.70 17.91 -9.24
CA THR A 136 7.73 18.33 -10.20
C THR A 136 8.74 17.23 -10.42
N ASP A 137 9.29 17.16 -11.64
CA ASP A 137 10.31 16.18 -12.04
C ASP A 137 9.92 14.73 -11.69
N ILE A 138 8.65 14.41 -11.91
CA ILE A 138 8.04 13.12 -11.63
C ILE A 138 7.20 12.67 -12.84
N GLN A 139 7.29 11.39 -13.18
CA GLN A 139 6.60 10.78 -14.32
C GLN A 139 6.02 9.42 -13.93
N TRP A 140 6.84 8.41 -13.64
CA TRP A 140 6.37 7.07 -13.26
C TRP A 140 6.88 6.64 -11.89
N PRO A 141 6.33 7.20 -10.80
CA PRO A 141 6.67 6.81 -9.43
C PRO A 141 6.07 5.44 -9.08
N ASN A 142 6.77 4.34 -9.38
CA ASN A 142 6.23 2.98 -9.20
C ASN A 142 6.44 2.39 -7.80
N GLY A 143 7.38 2.93 -7.02
CA GLY A 143 7.74 2.40 -5.70
C GLY A 143 8.11 3.52 -4.74
N ILE A 144 7.56 3.48 -3.53
CA ILE A 144 7.90 4.39 -2.44
C ILE A 144 8.27 3.62 -1.17
N THR A 145 9.11 4.21 -0.33
CA THR A 145 9.38 3.71 1.02
C THR A 145 9.71 4.87 1.97
N LEU A 146 9.60 4.63 3.27
CA LEU A 146 9.73 5.66 4.30
C LEU A 146 10.86 5.31 5.27
N ASP A 147 11.72 6.28 5.55
CA ASP A 147 12.57 6.30 6.74
C ASP A 147 11.80 7.09 7.82
N LEU A 148 11.16 6.38 8.74
CA LEU A 148 10.32 6.97 9.79
C LEU A 148 11.14 7.73 10.83
N ILE A 149 12.41 7.37 11.03
CA ILE A 149 13.29 8.01 12.02
C ILE A 149 13.79 9.36 11.47
N LYS A 150 14.14 9.40 10.19
CA LYS A 150 14.61 10.62 9.52
C LYS A 150 13.49 11.44 8.89
N SER A 151 12.24 10.99 9.01
CA SER A 151 11.06 11.61 8.41
C SER A 151 11.25 11.89 6.91
N ARG A 152 11.67 10.85 6.17
CA ARG A 152 12.05 10.97 4.75
C ARG A 152 11.37 9.93 3.89
N LEU A 153 10.85 10.37 2.75
CA LEU A 153 10.28 9.52 1.72
C LEU A 153 11.30 9.31 0.60
N TYR A 154 11.42 8.08 0.13
CA TYR A 154 12.24 7.69 -1.02
C TYR A 154 11.34 7.11 -2.10
N TRP A 155 11.62 7.42 -3.36
CA TRP A 155 10.89 6.83 -4.49
C TRP A 155 11.80 6.53 -5.67
N VAL A 156 11.31 5.62 -6.51
CA VAL A 156 11.91 5.29 -7.81
C VAL A 156 10.99 5.76 -8.93
N ASP A 157 11.55 6.44 -9.93
CA ASP A 157 10.85 6.85 -11.14
C ASP A 157 11.30 6.00 -12.33
N SER A 158 10.39 5.16 -12.84
CA SER A 158 10.70 4.21 -13.91
C SER A 158 10.91 4.87 -15.28
N LYS A 159 10.35 6.08 -15.48
CA LYS A 159 10.44 6.81 -16.75
C LYS A 159 11.66 7.71 -16.80
N LEU A 160 11.98 8.35 -15.68
CA LEU A 160 13.14 9.24 -15.55
C LEU A 160 14.43 8.48 -15.18
N HIS A 161 14.32 7.20 -14.78
CA HIS A 161 15.44 6.38 -14.34
C HIS A 161 16.16 6.96 -13.11
N MET A 162 15.39 7.48 -12.17
CA MET A 162 15.91 8.17 -10.98
C MET A 162 15.47 7.48 -9.69
N LEU A 163 16.34 7.55 -8.67
CA LEU A 163 15.99 7.31 -7.27
C LEU A 163 16.10 8.65 -6.56
N CYS A 164 15.00 9.09 -5.98
CA CYS A 164 14.88 10.41 -5.38
C CYS A 164 14.43 10.30 -3.93
N SER A 165 14.52 11.41 -3.20
CA SER A 165 14.06 11.47 -1.82
C SER A 165 13.66 12.88 -1.43
N VAL A 166 12.69 12.97 -0.54
CA VAL A 166 12.07 14.21 -0.08
C VAL A 166 11.75 14.08 1.40
N ASP A 167 11.77 15.18 2.15
CA ASP A 167 11.28 15.14 3.53
C ASP A 167 9.75 15.02 3.58
N PHE A 168 9.18 14.73 4.75
CA PHE A 168 7.72 14.58 4.89
C PHE A 168 6.90 15.86 4.72
N ASN A 169 7.54 17.03 4.58
CA ASN A 169 6.90 18.32 4.36
C ASN A 169 7.00 18.81 2.90
N GLY A 170 7.84 18.17 2.06
CA GLY A 170 7.98 18.50 0.64
C GLY A 170 9.22 19.33 0.37
#